data_AF-A0A7X6URS0-F1
#
_entry.id   AF-A0A7X6URS0-F1
#
_cell.length_a   1.000
_cell.length_b   1.000
_cell.length_c   1.000
_cell.angle_alpha   90.00
_cell.angle_beta   90.00
_cell.angle_gamma   90.00
#
_symmetry.space_group_name_H-M   'P 1'
#
loop_
_entity.id
_entity.type
_entity.pdbx_description
1 polymer ?
#
loop_
_entity_poly.entity_id
_entity_poly.type
_entity_poly.pdbx_seq_one_letter_code
_entity_poly.pdbx_strand_id
1 'polypeptide(L)'
;MQIALLISIVDVIGCRNFNFEDNRMNFVLDNLSALPRLVSDNCAYFFGKYPLSDVSHLPAAELEIPEDFFGICIAPSANPGYNDYLIQTLKGLGLKNVRVDMMETYATTVSKEFLERLHNEGFNICLHIVQRPMHAFNADKPQVNKQWRATLIKLLDLFGAKIEFVEIGSTVNRRKWTGYTIPSFLKTWNTAYDECKSRNIQVAAPNVTDFEPPYNITLLAAMRRMNKLPDYHTNNLFAERATEPEAFDHKILGTRLAPLHKFNFVKKARLLSHIAKSNNVKHTISTHVSWSLRRIARTLENTEEHQADYVSRYVCLSAISGGLSRMYWGPLIGQREGLIDDGTDYFPEMPHVSFYEKANGSVENYRLRPAFHAYKNAISFLSGSKYEGSAGRDPNLELHKFTHNSKFFHVVWTRNGRRALLSDCYPQSSIEGATFYSRDGIKLMEPPDTITESPTFISWENEPTAGNFPKTLRELNFAGGSERKFSAIESKGFFGVLTTELNGKKIGADFFEPSKLREAETELLRDTRNRIWEIKASSDTFVVKYYRPRNRARRILNMFRHGKPRR
;
A
#
# COMPACT_ATOMS: atom_id res chain seq x y z
N MET A 1 6.26 -2.70 23.34
CA MET A 1 6.03 -1.78 22.19
C MET A 1 6.81 -0.48 22.31
N GLN A 2 6.67 0.28 23.40
CA GLN A 2 7.49 1.48 23.64
C GLN A 2 9.00 1.15 23.61
N ILE A 3 9.41 0.07 24.29
CA ILE A 3 10.80 -0.42 24.24
C ILE A 3 11.21 -0.87 22.83
N ALA A 4 10.31 -1.42 22.01
CA ALA A 4 10.59 -1.81 20.63
C ALA A 4 10.84 -0.61 19.71
N LEU A 5 10.05 0.45 19.86
CA LEU A 5 10.19 1.71 19.13
C LEU A 5 11.40 2.50 19.64
N LEU A 6 11.75 2.38 20.93
CA LEU A 6 13.00 2.90 21.48
C LEU A 6 14.21 2.07 21.04
N ILE A 7 14.08 0.76 20.88
CA ILE A 7 15.13 -0.07 20.27
C ILE A 7 15.28 0.34 18.80
N SER A 8 14.22 0.74 18.09
CA SER A 8 14.39 1.39 16.78
C SER A 8 15.16 2.70 16.89
N ILE A 9 15.01 3.47 17.98
CA ILE A 9 15.83 4.66 18.26
C ILE A 9 17.27 4.25 18.56
N VAL A 10 17.49 3.16 19.30
CA VAL A 10 18.83 2.59 19.58
C VAL A 10 19.41 1.84 18.38
N ASP A 11 18.63 1.40 17.39
CA ASP A 11 19.09 0.82 16.12
C ASP A 11 19.34 1.93 15.07
N VAL A 12 18.60 3.03 15.17
CA VAL A 12 18.84 4.30 14.47
C VAL A 12 20.09 5.00 15.05
N ILE A 13 20.37 4.83 16.35
CA ILE A 13 21.54 5.42 17.06
C ILE A 13 22.70 4.43 17.21
N GLY A 14 22.46 3.12 17.13
CA GLY A 14 23.36 2.04 17.55
C GLY A 14 23.24 0.81 16.66
N CYS A 15 24.22 0.69 15.78
CA CYS A 15 24.48 -0.45 14.89
C CYS A 15 24.16 -1.83 15.51
N ARG A 16 23.13 -2.53 15.03
CA ARG A 16 23.15 -3.99 14.77
C ARG A 16 21.97 -4.43 13.87
N ASN A 17 22.34 -4.92 12.67
CA ASN A 17 21.53 -5.74 11.75
C ASN A 17 20.48 -5.09 10.83
N PHE A 18 20.73 -3.88 10.34
CA PHE A 18 20.15 -3.45 9.05
C PHE A 18 21.19 -3.56 7.93
N ASN A 19 21.10 -4.62 7.13
CA ASN A 19 21.80 -4.69 5.84
C ASN A 19 21.12 -3.77 4.84
N PHE A 20 21.62 -2.53 4.77
CA PHE A 20 21.56 -1.68 3.58
C PHE A 20 22.94 -1.04 3.39
N GLU A 21 23.44 -1.13 2.17
CA GLU A 21 24.60 -0.38 1.69
C GLU A 21 24.27 1.13 1.74
N ASP A 22 25.29 1.92 2.11
CA ASP A 22 25.44 3.36 1.91
C ASP A 22 24.73 4.43 2.77
N ASN A 23 23.80 4.13 3.69
CA ASN A 23 23.16 5.20 4.50
C ASN A 23 23.66 5.34 5.94
N ARG A 24 24.67 4.58 6.36
CA ARG A 24 25.03 4.40 7.79
C ARG A 24 25.91 5.50 8.39
N MET A 25 26.79 6.13 7.61
CA MET A 25 27.80 7.05 8.15
C MET A 25 27.34 8.52 8.15
N ASN A 26 26.42 8.87 7.25
CA ASN A 26 25.91 10.24 7.11
C ASN A 26 24.89 10.59 8.22
N PHE A 27 24.10 9.62 8.73
CA PHE A 27 23.06 9.89 9.75
C PHE A 27 23.60 10.49 11.05
N VAL A 28 24.70 9.94 11.58
CA VAL A 28 25.29 10.37 12.85
C VAL A 28 26.02 11.70 12.70
N LEU A 29 26.81 11.89 11.64
CA LEU A 29 27.61 13.11 11.45
C LEU A 29 26.76 14.34 11.07
N ASP A 30 25.66 14.14 10.35
CA ASP A 30 24.89 15.23 9.75
C ASP A 30 23.81 15.84 10.67
N ASN A 31 23.49 15.19 11.78
CA ASN A 31 22.45 15.61 12.72
C ASN A 31 22.94 15.67 14.18
N LEU A 32 24.26 15.69 14.43
CA LEU A 32 24.81 15.77 15.79
C LEU A 32 24.17 16.89 16.64
N SER A 33 23.89 18.04 16.02
CA SER A 33 23.24 19.17 16.68
C SER A 33 21.74 18.95 16.98
N ALA A 34 21.05 18.11 16.21
CA ALA A 34 19.64 17.78 16.38
C ALA A 34 19.39 16.50 17.20
N LEU A 35 20.41 15.65 17.36
CA LEU A 35 20.33 14.37 18.07
C LEU A 35 19.77 14.49 19.50
N PRO A 36 20.18 15.49 20.33
CA PRO A 36 19.60 15.66 21.66
C PRO A 36 18.09 15.93 21.61
N ARG A 37 17.62 16.70 20.61
CA ARG A 37 16.19 16.98 20.41
C ARG A 37 15.44 15.76 19.89
N LEU A 38 16.01 15.03 18.93
CA LEU A 38 15.45 13.78 18.43
C LEU A 38 15.19 12.80 19.58
N VAL A 39 16.20 12.57 20.43
CA VAL A 39 16.08 11.68 21.60
C VAL A 39 15.06 12.23 22.60
N SER A 40 15.18 13.50 22.99
CA SER A 40 14.30 14.11 23.99
C SER A 40 12.84 14.12 23.56
N ASP A 41 12.53 14.52 22.33
CA ASP A 41 11.16 14.62 21.82
C ASP A 41 10.53 13.22 21.70
N ASN A 42 11.30 12.22 21.26
CA ASN A 42 10.83 10.85 21.20
C ASN A 42 10.62 10.22 22.57
N CYS A 43 11.53 10.41 23.52
CA CYS A 43 11.35 9.96 24.89
C CYS A 43 10.11 10.61 25.51
N ALA A 44 9.93 11.92 25.32
CA ALA A 44 8.76 12.65 25.79
C ALA A 44 7.46 12.13 25.16
N TYR A 45 7.48 11.70 23.90
CA TYR A 45 6.31 11.09 23.27
C TYR A 45 6.03 9.67 23.81
N PHE A 46 7.03 8.78 23.78
CA PHE A 46 6.83 7.37 24.13
C PHE A 46 6.64 7.11 25.62
N PHE A 47 7.26 7.90 26.49
CA PHE A 47 7.14 7.80 27.95
C PHE A 47 6.25 8.89 28.56
N GLY A 48 5.70 9.78 27.73
CA GLY A 48 4.80 10.83 28.17
C GLY A 48 3.37 10.35 28.36
N LYS A 49 2.46 11.32 28.32
CA LYS A 49 1.03 11.13 28.64
C LYS A 49 0.19 10.55 27.50
N TYR A 50 0.81 10.05 26.43
CA TYR A 50 0.10 9.60 25.24
C TYR A 50 -0.04 8.07 25.24
N PRO A 51 -1.19 7.52 25.69
CA PRO A 51 -1.38 6.07 25.72
C PRO A 51 -1.46 5.52 24.30
N LEU A 52 -0.67 4.50 24.02
CA LEU A 52 -0.68 3.82 22.72
C LEU A 52 -1.74 2.68 22.65
N SER A 53 -2.64 2.60 23.64
CA SER A 53 -3.75 1.63 23.68
C SER A 53 -4.63 1.72 22.43
N ASP A 54 -4.77 2.91 21.87
CA ASP A 54 -5.68 3.20 20.77
C ASP A 54 -5.03 2.92 19.39
N VAL A 55 -3.75 2.54 19.39
CA VAL A 55 -2.95 2.22 18.19
C VAL A 55 -3.05 0.71 17.92
N SER A 56 -4.22 0.32 17.42
CA SER A 56 -4.50 -1.07 17.04
C SER A 56 -3.89 -1.44 15.69
N HIS A 57 -3.65 -2.74 15.49
CA HIS A 57 -3.32 -3.33 14.19
C HIS A 57 -4.56 -3.77 13.42
N LEU A 58 -5.71 -3.82 14.11
CA LEU A 58 -6.99 -4.09 13.47
C LEU A 58 -7.51 -2.79 12.84
N PRO A 59 -8.26 -2.90 11.73
CA PRO A 59 -9.03 -1.78 11.17
C PRO A 59 -9.90 -1.07 12.21
N ALA A 60 -10.47 0.08 11.83
CA ALA A 60 -11.51 0.71 12.63
C ALA A 60 -12.69 -0.27 12.88
N ALA A 61 -13.45 -0.03 13.96
CA ALA A 61 -14.67 -0.79 14.18
C ALA A 61 -15.73 -0.41 13.14
N GLU A 62 -15.88 0.89 12.92
CA GLU A 62 -16.82 1.50 11.99
C GLU A 62 -16.28 2.89 11.61
N LEU A 63 -16.45 3.32 10.36
CA LEU A 63 -16.17 4.70 9.92
C LEU A 63 -16.85 5.04 8.59
N GLU A 64 -17.05 6.34 8.34
CA GLU A 64 -17.40 6.85 7.01
C GLU A 64 -16.14 7.08 6.18
N ILE A 65 -16.14 6.61 4.94
CA ILE A 65 -15.08 6.89 3.97
C ILE A 65 -15.50 8.11 3.14
N PRO A 66 -14.80 9.25 3.24
CA PRO A 66 -15.13 10.43 2.46
C PRO A 66 -15.10 10.17 0.95
N GLU A 67 -16.01 10.82 0.21
CA GLU A 67 -16.03 10.84 -1.25
C GLU A 67 -14.69 11.30 -1.86
N ASP A 68 -13.96 12.14 -1.15
CA ASP A 68 -12.67 12.71 -1.53
C ASP A 68 -11.50 12.10 -0.74
N PHE A 69 -11.62 10.85 -0.28
CA PHE A 69 -10.53 10.16 0.44
C PHE A 69 -9.37 9.76 -0.48
N PHE A 70 -9.64 9.45 -1.75
CA PHE A 70 -8.63 8.97 -2.69
C PHE A 70 -8.14 10.09 -3.60
N GLY A 71 -6.84 10.07 -3.90
CA GLY A 71 -6.20 10.96 -4.84
C GLY A 71 -5.05 10.28 -5.58
N ILE A 72 -4.51 10.99 -6.56
CA ILE A 72 -3.41 10.47 -7.40
C ILE A 72 -2.36 11.54 -7.71
N CYS A 73 -1.10 11.15 -7.77
CA CYS A 73 0.02 12.00 -8.14
C CYS A 73 0.13 12.07 -9.67
N ILE A 74 0.11 13.28 -10.21
CA ILE A 74 0.19 13.58 -11.63
C ILE A 74 1.32 14.59 -11.88
N ALA A 75 1.79 14.66 -13.12
CA ALA A 75 2.82 15.58 -13.52
C ALA A 75 2.49 16.19 -14.89
N PRO A 76 2.96 17.40 -15.20
CA PRO A 76 2.73 18.01 -16.50
C PRO A 76 3.45 17.23 -17.62
N SER A 77 3.02 17.44 -18.85
CA SER A 77 3.75 17.02 -20.05
C SER A 77 3.63 18.08 -21.13
N ALA A 78 4.69 18.26 -21.92
CA ALA A 78 4.67 19.16 -23.07
C ALA A 78 4.09 18.49 -24.33
N ASN A 79 3.74 17.20 -24.27
CA ASN A 79 3.22 16.48 -25.41
C ASN A 79 1.83 16.99 -25.82
N PRO A 80 1.59 17.22 -27.13
CA PRO A 80 0.27 17.57 -27.63
C PRO A 80 -0.79 16.54 -27.21
N GLY A 81 -1.98 17.00 -26.84
CA GLY A 81 -3.11 16.13 -26.43
C GLY A 81 -2.98 15.50 -25.04
N TYR A 82 -1.83 15.64 -24.35
CA TYR A 82 -1.63 15.07 -23.02
C TYR A 82 -2.66 15.53 -22.00
N ASN A 83 -2.95 16.83 -21.95
CA ASN A 83 -3.89 17.38 -20.97
C ASN A 83 -5.29 16.78 -21.17
N ASP A 84 -5.77 16.65 -22.40
CA ASP A 84 -7.09 16.05 -22.65
C ASP A 84 -7.11 14.56 -22.29
N TYR A 85 -6.06 13.81 -22.64
CA TYR A 85 -5.90 12.42 -22.22
C TYR A 85 -5.92 12.29 -20.69
N LEU A 86 -5.16 13.12 -19.98
CA LEU A 86 -5.08 13.09 -18.53
C LEU A 86 -6.43 13.39 -17.89
N ILE A 87 -7.12 14.45 -18.32
CA ILE A 87 -8.43 14.82 -17.77
C ILE A 87 -9.44 13.71 -18.01
N GLN A 88 -9.49 13.12 -19.23
CA GLN A 88 -10.35 11.98 -19.51
C GLN A 88 -10.02 10.77 -18.62
N THR A 89 -8.74 10.50 -18.42
CA THR A 89 -8.25 9.41 -17.56
C THR A 89 -8.67 9.62 -16.10
N LEU A 90 -8.48 10.83 -15.56
CA LEU A 90 -8.85 11.18 -14.18
C LEU A 90 -10.36 11.13 -13.95
N LYS A 91 -11.15 11.65 -14.89
CA LYS A 91 -12.63 11.52 -14.87
C LYS A 91 -13.05 10.06 -14.99
N GLY A 92 -12.36 9.28 -15.82
CA GLY A 92 -12.59 7.84 -15.97
C GLY A 92 -12.27 7.03 -14.72
N LEU A 93 -11.36 7.51 -13.86
CA LEU A 93 -11.12 6.95 -12.52
C LEU A 93 -12.18 7.40 -11.51
N GLY A 94 -12.89 8.51 -11.75
CA GLY A 94 -13.84 9.09 -10.80
C GLY A 94 -13.16 9.84 -9.64
N LEU A 95 -11.92 10.30 -9.83
CA LEU A 95 -11.16 11.02 -8.81
C LEU A 95 -11.49 12.52 -8.80
N LYS A 96 -11.43 13.12 -7.59
CA LYS A 96 -11.49 14.58 -7.40
C LYS A 96 -10.17 15.19 -6.94
N ASN A 97 -9.30 14.40 -6.29
CA ASN A 97 -8.07 14.91 -5.70
C ASN A 97 -6.84 14.55 -6.54
N VAL A 98 -6.00 15.54 -6.79
CA VAL A 98 -4.73 15.36 -7.48
C VAL A 98 -3.60 16.00 -6.69
N ARG A 99 -2.41 15.42 -6.78
CA ARG A 99 -1.19 15.99 -6.22
C ARG A 99 -0.22 16.29 -7.35
N VAL A 100 0.26 17.53 -7.39
CA VAL A 100 1.16 18.04 -8.43
C VAL A 100 2.43 18.53 -7.77
N ASP A 101 3.57 18.06 -8.26
CA ASP A 101 4.87 18.55 -7.82
C ASP A 101 5.28 19.76 -8.66
N MET A 102 5.81 20.79 -8.02
CA MET A 102 6.39 21.95 -8.69
C MET A 102 7.69 22.35 -8.02
N MET A 103 8.76 22.41 -8.82
CA MET A 103 10.05 22.86 -8.33
C MET A 103 10.08 24.38 -8.19
N GLU A 104 10.84 24.88 -7.21
CA GLU A 104 10.97 26.31 -6.91
C GLU A 104 11.48 27.17 -8.11
N THR A 105 12.14 26.55 -9.08
CA THR A 105 12.63 27.24 -10.29
C THR A 105 11.69 27.11 -11.48
N TYR A 106 10.63 26.31 -11.39
CA TYR A 106 9.90 25.79 -12.54
C TYR A 106 8.42 26.19 -12.53
N ALA A 107 8.15 27.43 -12.98
CA ALA A 107 6.82 27.90 -13.35
C ALA A 107 6.80 28.23 -14.84
N THR A 108 6.92 27.21 -15.68
CA THR A 108 6.85 27.33 -17.14
C THR A 108 5.41 27.59 -17.59
N THR A 109 5.23 28.00 -18.84
CA THR A 109 3.91 28.09 -19.47
C THR A 109 3.16 26.76 -19.37
N VAL A 110 3.85 25.63 -19.58
CA VAL A 110 3.29 24.28 -19.45
C VAL A 110 2.74 24.02 -18.05
N SER A 111 3.51 24.30 -16.98
CA SER A 111 3.04 24.08 -15.60
C SER A 111 1.87 24.99 -15.22
N LYS A 112 1.83 26.22 -15.75
CA LYS A 112 0.73 27.16 -15.52
C LYS A 112 -0.55 26.66 -16.19
N GLU A 113 -0.49 26.37 -17.48
CA GLU A 113 -1.63 25.86 -18.25
C GLU A 113 -2.14 24.54 -17.68
N PHE A 114 -1.23 23.68 -17.20
CA PHE A 114 -1.56 22.42 -16.54
C PHE A 114 -2.39 22.63 -15.28
N LEU A 115 -1.92 23.48 -14.35
CA LEU A 115 -2.65 23.78 -13.11
C LEU A 115 -3.97 24.51 -13.36
N GLU A 116 -3.99 25.43 -14.32
CA GLU A 116 -5.22 26.12 -14.73
C GLU A 116 -6.23 25.15 -15.32
N ARG A 117 -5.78 24.21 -16.15
CA ARG A 117 -6.67 23.17 -16.69
C ARG A 117 -7.26 22.32 -15.59
N LEU A 118 -6.45 21.85 -14.63
CA LEU A 118 -6.94 21.06 -13.49
C LEU A 118 -7.95 21.83 -12.64
N HIS A 119 -7.68 23.10 -12.36
CA HIS A 119 -8.60 23.94 -11.59
C HIS A 119 -9.94 24.15 -12.31
N ASN A 120 -9.90 24.46 -13.61
CA ASN A 120 -11.10 24.68 -14.42
C ASN A 120 -11.96 23.42 -14.57
N GLU A 121 -11.34 22.24 -14.48
CA GLU A 121 -12.02 20.94 -14.50
C GLU A 121 -12.53 20.52 -13.10
N GLY A 122 -12.31 21.35 -12.07
CA GLY A 122 -12.88 21.17 -10.73
C GLY A 122 -12.10 20.22 -9.82
N PHE A 123 -10.82 19.96 -10.11
CA PHE A 123 -10.00 19.11 -9.24
C PHE A 123 -9.56 19.84 -7.97
N ASN A 124 -9.53 19.11 -6.87
CA ASN A 124 -8.88 19.52 -5.62
C ASN A 124 -7.37 19.29 -5.75
N ILE A 125 -6.61 20.38 -5.81
CA ILE A 125 -5.17 20.33 -6.09
C ILE A 125 -4.38 20.47 -4.78
N CYS A 126 -3.60 19.44 -4.46
CA CYS A 126 -2.47 19.52 -3.56
C CYS A 126 -1.24 19.96 -4.37
N LEU A 127 -0.73 21.16 -4.11
CA LEU A 127 0.48 21.66 -4.75
C LEU A 127 1.70 21.41 -3.86
N HIS A 128 2.57 20.49 -4.24
CA HIS A 128 3.80 20.20 -3.52
C HIS A 128 4.97 21.02 -4.07
N ILE A 129 5.43 22.01 -3.30
CA ILE A 129 6.50 22.91 -3.74
C ILE A 129 7.84 22.37 -3.25
N VAL A 130 8.68 21.95 -4.20
CA VAL A 130 9.95 21.26 -3.94
C VAL A 130 11.13 22.20 -4.17
N GLN A 131 12.08 22.22 -3.23
CA GLN A 131 13.36 22.90 -3.40
C GLN A 131 14.39 22.00 -4.08
N ARG A 132 15.31 22.58 -4.84
CA ARG A 132 16.46 21.83 -5.35
C ARG A 132 17.33 21.35 -4.17
N PRO A 133 17.97 20.17 -4.25
CA PRO A 133 18.71 19.62 -3.11
C PRO A 133 19.74 20.58 -2.50
N MET A 134 20.50 21.30 -3.34
CA MET A 134 21.50 22.27 -2.85
C MET A 134 20.87 23.50 -2.19
N HIS A 135 19.67 23.91 -2.60
CA HIS A 135 18.96 25.01 -1.96
C HIS A 135 18.34 24.56 -0.63
N ALA A 136 17.71 23.38 -0.60
CA ALA A 136 17.19 22.76 0.61
C ALA A 136 18.27 22.55 1.68
N PHE A 137 19.48 22.12 1.28
CA PHE A 137 20.62 21.98 2.18
C PHE A 137 21.06 23.32 2.78
N ASN A 138 21.09 24.37 1.97
CA ASN A 138 21.54 25.71 2.35
C ASN A 138 20.39 26.65 2.79
N ALA A 139 19.20 26.12 3.08
CA ALA A 139 18.02 26.94 3.34
C ALA A 139 18.10 27.76 4.65
N ASP A 140 19.04 27.42 5.52
CA ASP A 140 19.42 28.18 6.71
C ASP A 140 20.19 29.48 6.37
N LYS A 141 20.83 29.55 5.19
CA LYS A 141 21.53 30.74 4.72
C LYS A 141 20.55 31.85 4.34
N PRO A 142 20.75 33.10 4.81
CA PRO A 142 19.79 34.19 4.59
C PRO A 142 19.43 34.45 3.12
N GLN A 143 20.43 34.41 2.22
CA GLN A 143 20.19 34.66 0.80
C GLN A 143 19.36 33.56 0.13
N VAL A 144 19.61 32.30 0.46
CA VAL A 144 18.83 31.16 -0.06
C VAL A 144 17.40 31.20 0.48
N ASN A 145 17.24 31.52 1.76
CA ASN A 145 15.90 31.67 2.35
C ASN A 145 15.12 32.86 1.76
N LYS A 146 15.80 33.96 1.41
CA LYS A 146 15.20 35.10 0.71
C LYS A 146 14.71 34.71 -0.69
N GLN A 147 15.51 33.94 -1.43
CA GLN A 147 15.11 33.41 -2.74
C GLN A 147 13.92 32.45 -2.62
N TRP A 148 13.95 31.55 -1.64
CA TRP A 148 12.83 30.66 -1.33
C TRP A 148 11.54 31.42 -1.04
N ARG A 149 11.58 32.46 -0.18
CA ARG A 149 10.43 33.32 0.09
C ARG A 149 9.90 33.99 -1.18
N ALA A 150 10.78 34.56 -2.00
CA ALA A 150 10.38 35.24 -3.24
C ALA A 150 9.70 34.27 -4.22
N THR A 151 10.21 33.04 -4.34
CA THR A 151 9.56 31.99 -5.13
C THR A 151 8.21 31.62 -4.58
N LEU A 152 8.10 31.39 -3.26
CA LEU A 152 6.83 31.05 -2.62
C LEU A 152 5.79 32.12 -2.88
N ILE A 153 6.11 33.39 -2.63
CA ILE A 153 5.21 34.52 -2.92
C ILE A 153 4.72 34.45 -4.36
N LYS A 154 5.63 34.31 -5.32
CA LYS A 154 5.27 34.21 -6.73
C LYS A 154 4.32 33.04 -7.02
N LEU A 155 4.58 31.84 -6.49
CA LEU A 155 3.74 30.67 -6.73
C LEU A 155 2.38 30.77 -6.03
N LEU A 156 2.34 31.27 -4.80
CA LEU A 156 1.11 31.46 -4.04
C LEU A 156 0.23 32.56 -4.63
N ASP A 157 0.82 33.65 -5.13
CA ASP A 157 0.07 34.72 -5.80
C ASP A 157 -0.53 34.23 -7.13
N LEU A 158 0.15 33.31 -7.85
CA LEU A 158 -0.32 32.75 -9.12
C LEU A 158 -1.39 31.65 -8.94
N PHE A 159 -1.21 30.77 -7.95
CA PHE A 159 -1.98 29.54 -7.84
C PHE A 159 -2.71 29.36 -6.52
N GLY A 160 -2.45 30.19 -5.50
CA GLY A 160 -2.98 29.98 -4.14
C GLY A 160 -4.50 29.91 -4.07
N ALA A 161 -5.21 30.70 -4.89
CA ALA A 161 -6.67 30.66 -4.99
C ALA A 161 -7.22 29.49 -5.83
N LYS A 162 -6.35 28.75 -6.54
CA LYS A 162 -6.71 27.66 -7.45
C LYS A 162 -6.45 26.26 -6.85
N ILE A 163 -5.88 26.20 -5.66
CA ILE A 163 -5.45 24.96 -5.00
C ILE A 163 -6.15 24.79 -3.65
N GLU A 164 -6.22 23.55 -3.17
CA GLU A 164 -6.81 23.23 -1.87
C GLU A 164 -5.81 23.49 -0.73
N PHE A 165 -4.57 23.02 -0.91
CA PHE A 165 -3.49 23.25 0.05
C PHE A 165 -2.12 23.10 -0.61
N VAL A 166 -1.10 23.62 0.08
CA VAL A 166 0.30 23.51 -0.31
C VAL A 166 1.02 22.52 0.58
N GLU A 167 1.76 21.59 0.00
CA GLU A 167 2.67 20.72 0.73
C GLU A 167 4.11 21.27 0.67
N ILE A 168 4.76 21.35 1.83
CA ILE A 168 6.13 21.84 1.99
C ILE A 168 7.02 20.77 2.62
N GLY A 169 8.23 20.67 2.08
CA GLY A 169 9.17 19.59 2.36
C GLY A 169 9.33 18.74 1.12
N SER A 170 10.08 17.65 1.23
CA SER A 170 10.09 16.55 0.28
C SER A 170 11.04 15.51 0.85
N THR A 171 10.52 14.32 1.17
CA THR A 171 11.27 13.21 1.78
C THR A 171 12.32 13.69 2.79
N VAL A 172 11.94 14.53 3.75
CA VAL A 172 12.89 15.33 4.57
C VAL A 172 13.87 14.49 5.39
N ASN A 173 13.56 13.20 5.56
CA ASN A 173 14.38 12.17 6.18
C ASN A 173 15.31 11.42 5.19
N ARG A 174 15.46 11.92 3.94
CA ARG A 174 16.29 11.38 2.86
C ARG A 174 17.18 12.48 2.28
N ARG A 175 18.14 12.95 3.08
CA ARG A 175 19.09 14.01 2.67
C ARG A 175 19.75 13.78 1.31
N LYS A 176 20.08 12.55 0.93
CA LYS A 176 20.67 12.25 -0.39
C LYS A 176 19.75 12.60 -1.56
N TRP A 177 18.44 12.54 -1.36
CA TRP A 177 17.47 12.82 -2.42
C TRP A 177 17.12 14.31 -2.48
N THR A 178 16.96 14.95 -1.32
CA THR A 178 16.35 16.29 -1.24
C THR A 178 17.20 17.32 -0.54
N GLY A 179 18.38 16.96 -0.04
CA GLY A 179 19.33 17.88 0.58
C GLY A 179 18.97 18.39 1.98
N TYR A 180 17.76 18.16 2.47
CA TYR A 180 17.35 18.67 3.78
C TYR A 180 18.19 18.13 4.95
N THR A 181 18.47 19.04 5.87
CA THR A 181 18.78 18.76 7.27
C THR A 181 17.59 19.20 8.12
N ILE A 182 17.50 18.78 9.38
CA ILE A 182 16.41 19.25 10.27
C ILE A 182 16.41 20.79 10.39
N PRO A 183 17.55 21.47 10.66
CA PRO A 183 17.58 22.94 10.74
C PRO A 183 17.18 23.63 9.43
N SER A 184 17.69 23.14 8.29
CA SER A 184 17.39 23.77 7.00
C SER A 184 15.92 23.60 6.63
N PHE A 185 15.33 22.43 6.88
CA PHE A 185 13.89 22.21 6.72
C PHE A 185 13.05 23.10 7.62
N LEU A 186 13.38 23.23 8.91
CA LEU A 186 12.63 24.09 9.83
C LEU A 186 12.70 25.57 9.40
N LYS A 187 13.80 26.01 8.78
CA LYS A 187 13.91 27.35 8.21
C LYS A 187 13.04 27.52 6.96
N THR A 188 13.03 26.54 6.06
CA THR A 188 12.13 26.49 4.89
C THR A 188 10.67 26.53 5.34
N TRP A 189 10.31 25.69 6.31
CA TRP A 189 8.97 25.59 6.89
C TRP A 189 8.52 26.90 7.52
N ASN A 190 9.39 27.54 8.32
CA ASN A 190 9.09 28.81 8.97
C ASN A 190 8.61 29.87 7.96
N THR A 191 9.34 29.99 6.85
CA THR A 191 9.03 30.93 5.78
C THR A 191 7.74 30.53 5.06
N ALA A 192 7.60 29.26 4.69
CA ALA A 192 6.41 28.81 3.95
C ALA A 192 5.12 28.95 4.75
N TYR A 193 5.17 28.64 6.06
CA TYR A 193 4.05 28.82 6.97
C TYR A 193 3.58 30.27 6.99
N ASP A 194 4.49 31.24 7.17
CA ASP A 194 4.13 32.66 7.22
C ASP A 194 3.47 33.12 5.91
N GLU A 195 4.03 32.73 4.76
CA GLU A 195 3.51 33.14 3.45
C GLU A 195 2.17 32.48 3.11
N CYS A 196 1.95 31.23 3.51
CA CYS A 196 0.67 30.55 3.30
C CYS A 196 -0.40 31.11 4.23
N LYS A 197 -0.09 31.28 5.52
CA LYS A 197 -1.06 31.77 6.52
C LYS A 197 -1.49 33.21 6.27
N SER A 198 -0.59 34.09 5.84
CA SER A 198 -0.94 35.48 5.47
C SER A 198 -1.91 35.56 4.28
N ARG A 199 -2.00 34.50 3.48
CA ARG A 199 -2.88 34.37 2.31
C ARG A 199 -4.09 33.46 2.55
N ASN A 200 -4.30 33.01 3.79
CA ASN A 200 -5.34 32.03 4.15
C ASN A 200 -5.26 30.71 3.36
N ILE A 201 -4.05 30.28 3.00
CA ILE A 201 -3.80 29.03 2.29
C ILE A 201 -3.47 27.94 3.32
N GLN A 202 -4.13 26.80 3.20
CA GLN A 202 -3.85 25.63 4.03
C GLN A 202 -2.47 25.06 3.67
N VAL A 203 -1.72 24.62 4.68
CA VAL A 203 -0.34 24.16 4.52
C VAL A 203 -0.10 22.81 5.19
N ALA A 204 0.60 21.94 4.48
CA ALA A 204 0.84 20.55 4.84
C ALA A 204 2.35 20.25 4.90
N ALA A 205 2.76 19.39 5.85
CA ALA A 205 4.16 19.01 6.09
C ALA A 205 4.23 17.78 7.01
N PRO A 206 5.39 17.11 7.17
CA PRO A 206 6.70 17.41 6.57
C PRO A 206 7.08 16.58 5.34
N ASN A 207 6.17 15.77 4.79
CA ASN A 207 6.48 14.83 3.71
C ASN A 207 7.63 13.87 4.11
N VAL A 208 7.56 13.27 5.32
CA VAL A 208 8.50 12.21 5.71
C VAL A 208 8.19 10.96 4.90
N THR A 209 9.21 10.31 4.32
CA THR A 209 9.02 9.07 3.55
C THR A 209 9.21 7.82 4.39
N ASP A 210 8.52 6.74 4.01
CA ASP A 210 8.43 5.50 4.78
C ASP A 210 7.82 5.72 6.20
N PHE A 211 7.65 4.61 6.91
CA PHE A 211 7.23 4.63 8.31
C PHE A 211 8.41 4.98 9.24
N GLU A 212 8.61 6.28 9.48
CA GLU A 212 9.65 6.79 10.39
C GLU A 212 9.06 7.69 11.50
N PRO A 213 8.44 7.09 12.54
CA PRO A 213 7.92 7.83 13.68
C PRO A 213 8.90 8.84 14.31
N PRO A 214 10.21 8.54 14.46
CA PRO A 214 11.12 9.47 15.12
C PRO A 214 11.26 10.84 14.44
N TYR A 215 11.25 10.86 13.10
CA TYR A 215 11.27 12.11 12.34
C TYR A 215 9.96 12.89 12.50
N ASN A 216 8.81 12.22 12.36
CA ASN A 216 7.50 12.86 12.51
C ASN A 216 7.31 13.47 13.90
N ILE A 217 7.68 12.74 14.96
CA ILE A 217 7.60 13.23 16.35
C ILE A 217 8.46 14.49 16.53
N THR A 218 9.72 14.44 16.08
CA THR A 218 10.69 15.53 16.30
C THR A 218 10.31 16.78 15.50
N LEU A 219 9.90 16.61 14.25
CA LEU A 219 9.53 17.73 13.38
C LEU A 219 8.25 18.41 13.86
N LEU A 220 7.21 17.64 14.22
CA LEU A 220 5.98 18.23 14.77
C LEU A 220 6.22 18.89 16.13
N ALA A 221 7.05 18.31 17.00
CA ALA A 221 7.43 18.93 18.25
C ALA A 221 8.17 20.27 18.04
N ALA A 222 9.06 20.33 17.04
CA ALA A 222 9.75 21.57 16.67
C ALA A 222 8.80 22.62 16.10
N MET A 223 7.91 22.24 15.19
CA MET A 223 6.87 23.10 14.63
C MET A 223 5.92 23.65 15.70
N ARG A 224 5.54 22.81 16.69
CA ARG A 224 4.76 23.24 17.85
C ARG A 224 5.49 24.28 18.68
N ARG A 225 6.78 24.09 18.96
CA ARG A 225 7.59 25.10 19.69
C ARG A 225 7.69 26.42 18.96
N MET A 226 7.64 26.41 17.62
CA MET A 226 7.61 27.61 16.79
C MET A 226 6.21 28.25 16.69
N ASN A 227 5.18 27.63 17.28
CA ASN A 227 3.77 27.97 17.08
C ASN A 227 3.33 27.96 15.60
N LYS A 228 3.88 27.00 14.84
CA LYS A 228 3.71 26.87 13.38
C LYS A 228 3.42 25.43 12.99
N LEU A 229 2.41 24.83 13.59
CA LEU A 229 1.96 23.48 13.23
C LEU A 229 1.24 23.48 11.88
N PRO A 230 1.42 22.45 11.04
CA PRO A 230 0.71 22.35 9.77
C PRO A 230 -0.79 22.12 9.99
N ASP A 231 -1.59 22.45 8.98
CA ASP A 231 -3.02 22.08 8.95
C ASP A 231 -3.17 20.58 8.72
N TYR A 232 -2.31 20.02 7.86
CA TYR A 232 -2.26 18.60 7.54
C TYR A 232 -0.87 18.03 7.82
N HIS A 233 -0.81 16.95 8.59
CA HIS A 233 0.40 16.16 8.72
C HIS A 233 0.55 15.26 7.49
N THR A 234 1.72 15.25 6.84
CA THR A 234 1.97 14.47 5.63
C THR A 234 3.12 13.48 5.77
N ASN A 235 2.91 12.28 5.23
CA ASN A 235 3.88 11.20 5.19
C ASN A 235 3.71 10.42 3.87
N ASN A 236 4.78 9.84 3.33
CA ASN A 236 4.69 8.91 2.20
C ASN A 236 4.71 7.48 2.75
N LEU A 237 3.54 6.94 3.10
CA LEU A 237 3.44 5.72 3.91
C LEU A 237 3.54 4.44 3.05
N PHE A 238 4.76 4.00 2.78
CA PHE A 238 4.98 2.75 2.06
C PHE A 238 4.70 1.50 2.92
N ALA A 239 4.07 0.51 2.31
CA ALA A 239 3.96 -0.85 2.84
C ALA A 239 4.79 -1.89 2.05
N GLU A 240 5.34 -1.52 0.89
CA GLU A 240 6.08 -2.39 -0.03
C GLU A 240 7.22 -3.19 0.65
N ARG A 241 7.85 -2.65 1.70
CA ARG A 241 8.93 -3.33 2.44
C ARG A 241 8.47 -4.56 3.24
N ALA A 242 7.19 -4.61 3.61
CA ALA A 242 6.57 -5.78 4.23
C ALA A 242 6.09 -6.80 3.18
N THR A 243 6.34 -6.53 1.89
CA THR A 243 5.83 -7.25 0.70
C THR A 243 4.33 -7.04 0.49
N GLU A 244 3.52 -7.38 1.50
CA GLU A 244 2.07 -7.26 1.51
C GLU A 244 1.65 -6.20 2.56
N PRO A 245 0.60 -5.39 2.30
CA PRO A 245 0.21 -4.33 3.24
C PRO A 245 -0.35 -4.84 4.59
N GLU A 246 -1.02 -5.98 4.59
CA GLU A 246 -1.54 -6.67 5.78
C GLU A 246 -0.44 -7.36 6.62
N ALA A 247 0.73 -7.62 6.03
CA ALA A 247 1.80 -8.33 6.70
C ALA A 247 2.39 -7.54 7.87
N PHE A 248 2.69 -8.24 8.97
CA PHE A 248 3.46 -7.64 10.06
C PHE A 248 4.89 -7.36 9.59
N ASP A 249 5.29 -6.11 9.71
CA ASP A 249 6.56 -5.62 9.21
C ASP A 249 7.73 -6.18 10.01
N HIS A 250 8.32 -7.23 9.46
CA HIS A 250 9.50 -7.88 9.99
C HIS A 250 10.76 -7.00 9.94
N LYS A 251 10.74 -5.83 9.28
CA LYS A 251 11.86 -4.90 9.28
C LYS A 251 11.96 -4.10 10.57
N ILE A 252 10.90 -3.98 11.38
CA ILE A 252 10.96 -3.16 12.59
C ILE A 252 11.77 -3.85 13.70
N LEU A 253 11.57 -5.15 13.93
CA LEU A 253 12.31 -5.93 14.94
C LEU A 253 12.64 -7.37 14.52
N GLY A 254 12.63 -7.67 13.22
CA GLY A 254 12.88 -9.01 12.71
C GLY A 254 11.65 -9.92 12.70
N THR A 255 11.75 -11.02 11.96
CA THR A 255 10.64 -11.95 11.68
C THR A 255 10.06 -12.61 12.93
N ARG A 256 10.89 -12.86 13.96
CA ARG A 256 10.44 -13.52 15.21
C ARG A 256 9.58 -12.61 16.07
N LEU A 257 9.85 -11.31 16.06
CA LEU A 257 9.14 -10.32 16.88
C LEU A 257 7.98 -9.65 16.14
N ALA A 258 7.91 -9.79 14.82
CA ALA A 258 6.81 -9.27 13.99
C ALA A 258 5.41 -9.65 14.52
N PRO A 259 5.14 -10.92 14.89
CA PRO A 259 3.84 -11.30 15.45
C PRO A 259 3.57 -10.73 16.84
N LEU A 260 4.60 -10.35 17.60
CA LEU A 260 4.47 -9.77 18.94
C LEU A 260 4.10 -8.29 18.86
N HIS A 261 4.77 -7.51 18.00
CA HIS A 261 4.50 -6.08 17.88
C HIS A 261 3.37 -5.74 16.90
N LYS A 262 3.06 -6.64 15.95
CA LYS A 262 1.93 -6.57 15.01
C LYS A 262 1.86 -5.25 14.22
N PHE A 263 2.99 -4.79 13.71
CA PHE A 263 3.01 -3.56 12.90
C PHE A 263 2.68 -3.90 11.45
N ASN A 264 1.40 -3.98 11.11
CA ASN A 264 0.92 -3.94 9.73
C ASN A 264 0.72 -2.48 9.28
N PHE A 265 0.26 -2.30 8.04
CA PHE A 265 -0.06 -0.98 7.51
C PHE A 265 -1.06 -0.20 8.38
N VAL A 266 -2.16 -0.82 8.83
CA VAL A 266 -3.18 -0.15 9.66
C VAL A 266 -2.57 0.43 10.94
N LYS A 267 -1.76 -0.35 11.66
CA LYS A 267 -1.09 0.12 12.88
C LYS A 267 -0.17 1.29 12.62
N LYS A 268 0.56 1.27 11.49
CA LYS A 268 1.47 2.35 11.10
C LYS A 268 0.71 3.65 10.82
N ALA A 269 -0.38 3.57 10.04
CA ALA A 269 -1.25 4.71 9.75
C ALA A 269 -1.84 5.31 11.05
N ARG A 270 -2.35 4.46 11.95
CA ARG A 270 -2.89 4.90 13.25
C ARG A 270 -1.83 5.52 14.15
N LEU A 271 -0.61 4.97 14.16
CA LEU A 271 0.47 5.57 14.95
C LEU A 271 0.84 6.96 14.42
N LEU A 272 0.95 7.15 13.11
CA LEU A 272 1.23 8.45 12.51
C LEU A 272 0.10 9.46 12.80
N SER A 273 -1.15 9.02 12.72
CA SER A 273 -2.32 9.81 13.15
C SER A 273 -2.24 10.22 14.63
N HIS A 274 -1.88 9.28 15.50
CA HIS A 274 -1.73 9.55 16.92
C HIS A 274 -0.60 10.56 17.20
N ILE A 275 0.54 10.43 16.52
CA ILE A 275 1.64 11.40 16.59
C ILE A 275 1.17 12.80 16.18
N ALA A 276 0.44 12.91 15.06
CA ALA A 276 -0.14 14.19 14.61
C ALA A 276 -1.10 14.78 15.64
N LYS A 277 -2.06 13.98 16.12
CA LYS A 277 -3.07 14.40 17.12
C LYS A 277 -2.45 14.80 18.45
N SER A 278 -1.37 14.13 18.89
CA SER A 278 -0.60 14.52 20.09
C SER A 278 0.05 15.90 19.98
N ASN A 279 0.14 16.45 18.76
CA ASN A 279 0.59 17.80 18.46
C ASN A 279 -0.56 18.70 17.96
N ASN A 280 -1.83 18.36 18.22
CA ASN A 280 -3.01 19.11 17.79
C ASN A 280 -3.20 19.24 16.26
N VAL A 281 -2.56 18.36 15.48
CA VAL A 281 -2.81 18.25 14.04
C VAL A 281 -3.85 17.16 13.80
N LYS A 282 -5.03 17.53 13.31
CA LYS A 282 -6.21 16.65 13.25
C LYS A 282 -6.09 15.57 12.17
N HIS A 283 -5.47 15.91 11.06
CA HIS A 283 -5.51 15.14 9.82
C HIS A 283 -4.11 14.66 9.44
N THR A 284 -4.02 13.38 9.06
CA THR A 284 -2.81 12.78 8.50
C THR A 284 -3.12 12.28 7.10
N ILE A 285 -2.29 12.68 6.14
CA ILE A 285 -2.43 12.35 4.72
C ILE A 285 -1.24 11.51 4.29
N SER A 286 -1.51 10.43 3.56
CA SER A 286 -0.47 9.71 2.82
C SER A 286 -0.27 10.36 1.46
N THR A 287 0.71 11.25 1.31
CA THR A 287 0.85 12.11 0.13
C THR A 287 1.52 11.47 -1.08
N HIS A 288 2.14 10.31 -0.89
CA HIS A 288 2.64 9.50 -1.99
C HIS A 288 2.80 8.05 -1.52
N VAL A 289 2.40 7.09 -2.35
CA VAL A 289 2.69 5.67 -2.16
C VAL A 289 2.68 4.98 -3.51
N SER A 290 3.54 3.96 -3.64
CA SER A 290 3.67 3.20 -4.86
C SER A 290 4.19 1.79 -4.56
N TRP A 291 3.96 0.88 -5.50
CA TRP A 291 4.64 -0.40 -5.56
C TRP A 291 5.45 -0.48 -6.83
N SER A 292 6.74 -0.73 -6.69
CA SER A 292 7.65 -0.78 -7.81
C SER A 292 7.68 -2.19 -8.39
N LEU A 293 7.40 -2.29 -9.69
CA LEU A 293 7.42 -3.55 -10.45
C LEU A 293 8.77 -4.27 -10.27
N ARG A 294 9.88 -3.53 -10.34
CA ARG A 294 11.23 -4.08 -10.12
C ARG A 294 11.37 -4.81 -8.78
N ARG A 295 10.67 -4.39 -7.73
CA ARG A 295 10.78 -5.01 -6.41
C ARG A 295 9.92 -6.26 -6.32
N ILE A 296 8.71 -6.22 -6.88
CA ILE A 296 7.82 -7.38 -6.99
C ILE A 296 8.52 -8.50 -7.79
N ALA A 297 9.13 -8.15 -8.92
CA ALA A 297 9.84 -9.06 -9.82
C ALA A 297 11.06 -9.77 -9.18
N ARG A 298 11.53 -9.34 -7.99
CA ARG A 298 12.60 -10.05 -7.26
C ARG A 298 12.11 -11.34 -6.62
N THR A 299 10.80 -11.46 -6.39
CA THR A 299 10.22 -12.53 -5.57
C THR A 299 9.02 -13.21 -6.19
N LEU A 300 8.33 -12.57 -7.13
CA LEU A 300 7.09 -13.06 -7.70
C LEU A 300 7.10 -12.92 -9.23
N GLU A 301 6.55 -13.92 -9.90
CA GLU A 301 6.20 -13.88 -11.33
C GLU A 301 4.94 -13.02 -11.55
N ASN A 302 4.58 -12.69 -12.80
CA ASN A 302 3.39 -11.87 -13.12
C ASN A 302 3.33 -10.52 -12.37
N THR A 303 4.41 -9.78 -12.47
CA THR A 303 4.69 -8.55 -11.70
C THR A 303 3.54 -7.52 -11.73
N GLU A 304 2.93 -7.26 -12.88
CA GLU A 304 1.83 -6.29 -13.01
C GLU A 304 0.54 -6.75 -12.32
N GLU A 305 0.25 -8.05 -12.33
CA GLU A 305 -0.92 -8.63 -11.63
C GLU A 305 -0.77 -8.48 -10.12
N HIS A 306 0.42 -8.75 -9.58
CA HIS A 306 0.66 -8.54 -8.16
C HIS A 306 0.70 -7.06 -7.78
N GLN A 307 1.15 -6.17 -8.67
CA GLN A 307 1.02 -4.73 -8.45
C GLN A 307 -0.46 -4.37 -8.30
N ALA A 308 -1.33 -4.88 -9.18
CA ALA A 308 -2.76 -4.66 -9.13
C ALA A 308 -3.40 -5.19 -7.82
N ASP A 309 -3.02 -6.40 -7.40
CA ASP A 309 -3.46 -6.94 -6.10
C ASP A 309 -3.08 -6.00 -4.95
N TYR A 310 -1.82 -5.57 -4.88
CA TYR A 310 -1.34 -4.71 -3.80
C TYR A 310 -1.97 -3.33 -3.81
N VAL A 311 -2.23 -2.76 -4.98
CA VAL A 311 -2.94 -1.48 -5.11
C VAL A 311 -4.33 -1.60 -4.47
N SER A 312 -5.12 -2.59 -4.88
CA SER A 312 -6.49 -2.77 -4.37
C SER A 312 -6.51 -3.04 -2.86
N ARG A 313 -5.62 -3.91 -2.36
CA ARG A 313 -5.49 -4.19 -0.92
C ARG A 313 -5.04 -2.96 -0.13
N TYR A 314 -4.07 -2.20 -0.63
CA TYR A 314 -3.59 -0.99 0.05
C TYR A 314 -4.69 0.08 0.10
N VAL A 315 -5.39 0.31 -1.01
CA VAL A 315 -6.50 1.27 -1.08
C VAL A 315 -7.56 0.93 -0.05
N CYS A 316 -7.99 -0.33 0.02
CA CYS A 316 -8.93 -0.80 1.03
C CYS A 316 -8.41 -0.57 2.46
N LEU A 317 -7.21 -1.07 2.78
CA LEU A 317 -6.61 -0.94 4.12
C LEU A 317 -6.36 0.53 4.53
N SER A 318 -6.08 1.42 3.57
CA SER A 318 -5.92 2.86 3.81
C SER A 318 -7.23 3.50 4.26
N ALA A 319 -8.32 3.23 3.55
CA ALA A 319 -9.64 3.76 3.85
C ALA A 319 -10.16 3.29 5.22
N ILE A 320 -9.97 2.02 5.55
CA ILE A 320 -10.49 1.44 6.81
C ILE A 320 -9.54 1.58 8.00
N SER A 321 -8.36 2.20 7.81
CA SER A 321 -7.34 2.28 8.85
C SER A 321 -7.78 3.11 10.07
N GLY A 322 -8.65 4.10 9.86
CA GLY A 322 -8.98 5.14 10.83
C GLY A 322 -7.80 6.06 11.19
N GLY A 323 -6.66 5.94 10.49
CA GLY A 323 -5.45 6.72 10.72
C GLY A 323 -5.22 7.83 9.70
N LEU A 324 -5.66 7.61 8.46
CA LEU A 324 -5.52 8.57 7.35
C LEU A 324 -6.84 9.29 7.11
N SER A 325 -6.76 10.55 6.68
CA SER A 325 -7.91 11.29 6.15
C SER A 325 -7.93 11.36 4.62
N ARG A 326 -6.78 11.12 3.98
CA ARG A 326 -6.63 11.06 2.53
C ARG A 326 -5.38 10.27 2.15
N MET A 327 -5.37 9.67 0.96
CA MET A 327 -4.18 9.07 0.37
C MET A 327 -4.02 9.46 -1.10
N TYR A 328 -2.77 9.58 -1.55
CA TYR A 328 -2.40 9.80 -2.96
C TYR A 328 -1.54 8.64 -3.47
N TRP A 329 -2.04 7.93 -4.49
CA TRP A 329 -1.26 6.91 -5.20
C TRP A 329 -0.34 7.64 -6.17
N GLY A 330 0.89 7.20 -6.37
CA GLY A 330 1.76 7.91 -7.29
C GLY A 330 2.89 7.06 -7.82
N PRO A 331 3.36 7.34 -9.04
CA PRO A 331 2.77 8.23 -10.04
C PRO A 331 1.55 7.61 -10.74
N LEU A 332 0.75 8.42 -11.43
CA LEU A 332 -0.24 7.91 -12.39
C LEU A 332 0.47 7.24 -13.59
N ILE A 333 1.41 7.96 -14.21
CA ILE A 333 2.11 7.57 -15.43
C ILE A 333 3.59 7.35 -15.11
N GLY A 334 4.10 6.16 -15.38
CA GLY A 334 5.52 5.89 -15.16
C GLY A 334 5.89 4.43 -15.41
N GLN A 335 7.05 4.22 -16.00
CA GLN A 335 7.57 2.89 -16.35
C GLN A 335 7.65 1.90 -15.17
N ARG A 336 8.05 2.34 -13.98
CA ARG A 336 8.38 1.42 -12.87
C ARG A 336 7.26 1.17 -11.87
N GLU A 337 6.44 2.17 -11.60
CA GLU A 337 5.46 2.14 -10.51
C GLU A 337 4.12 2.79 -10.87
N GLY A 338 4.00 3.35 -12.08
CA GLY A 338 2.77 3.98 -12.56
C GLY A 338 1.63 2.99 -12.68
N LEU A 339 0.39 3.49 -12.62
CA LEU A 339 -0.79 2.73 -13.04
C LEU A 339 -0.87 2.63 -14.56
N ILE A 340 -0.23 3.57 -15.25
CA ILE A 340 -0.11 3.66 -16.70
C ILE A 340 1.36 3.53 -17.06
N ASP A 341 1.66 2.60 -17.95
CA ASP A 341 2.98 2.47 -18.56
C ASP A 341 3.22 3.66 -19.50
N ASP A 342 4.37 4.32 -19.35
CA ASP A 342 4.71 5.47 -20.19
C ASP A 342 5.33 5.08 -21.54
N GLY A 343 5.63 3.79 -21.75
CA GLY A 343 6.20 3.28 -22.99
C GLY A 343 7.68 3.62 -23.19
N THR A 344 8.34 4.15 -22.17
CA THR A 344 9.78 4.50 -22.20
C THR A 344 10.61 3.53 -21.36
N ASP A 345 11.93 3.63 -21.45
CA ASP A 345 12.88 3.00 -20.52
C ASP A 345 13.47 4.01 -19.52
N TYR A 346 12.95 5.25 -19.52
CA TYR A 346 13.50 6.36 -18.75
C TYR A 346 13.31 6.13 -17.25
N PHE A 347 14.41 6.31 -16.51
CA PHE A 347 14.40 6.32 -15.06
C PHE A 347 14.87 7.68 -14.54
N PRO A 348 14.07 8.38 -13.71
CA PRO A 348 14.48 9.68 -13.20
C PRO A 348 15.61 9.54 -12.18
N GLU A 349 16.55 10.48 -12.19
CA GLU A 349 17.60 10.55 -11.18
C GLU A 349 17.02 10.76 -9.77
N MET A 350 16.03 11.64 -9.67
CA MET A 350 15.29 11.89 -8.45
C MET A 350 14.04 10.97 -8.41
N PRO A 351 13.81 10.20 -7.33
CA PRO A 351 12.62 9.37 -7.23
C PRO A 351 11.32 10.18 -7.30
N HIS A 352 10.28 9.66 -7.95
CA HIS A 352 8.97 10.31 -8.05
C HIS A 352 8.32 10.65 -6.70
N VAL A 353 8.65 9.91 -5.64
CA VAL A 353 8.21 10.22 -4.26
C VAL A 353 8.77 11.56 -3.76
N SER A 354 9.93 11.97 -4.26
CA SER A 354 10.56 13.25 -3.92
C SER A 354 10.16 14.34 -4.89
N PHE A 355 10.17 14.04 -6.18
CA PHE A 355 9.79 14.96 -7.24
C PHE A 355 9.34 14.21 -8.50
N TYR A 356 8.04 14.30 -8.82
CA TYR A 356 7.46 13.81 -10.06
C TYR A 356 7.41 14.95 -11.09
N GLU A 357 8.51 15.15 -11.79
CA GLU A 357 8.73 16.32 -12.66
C GLU A 357 7.76 16.40 -13.84
N LYS A 358 7.62 15.29 -14.57
CA LYS A 358 6.86 15.23 -15.82
C LYS A 358 6.37 13.82 -16.10
N ALA A 359 5.26 13.73 -16.83
CA ALA A 359 4.85 12.49 -17.47
C ALA A 359 5.65 12.30 -18.77
N ASN A 360 6.48 11.25 -18.81
CA ASN A 360 7.29 10.88 -19.96
C ASN A 360 6.46 10.13 -21.02
N GLY A 361 7.10 9.74 -22.13
CA GLY A 361 6.42 9.03 -23.22
C GLY A 361 5.54 9.93 -24.06
N SER A 362 4.61 9.34 -24.82
CA SER A 362 3.60 10.06 -25.59
C SER A 362 2.25 9.34 -25.46
N VAL A 363 1.15 10.04 -25.70
CA VAL A 363 -0.22 9.53 -25.47
C VAL A 363 -0.48 8.24 -26.23
N GLU A 364 0.09 8.10 -27.44
CA GLU A 364 -0.09 6.94 -28.31
C GLU A 364 0.58 5.67 -27.75
N ASN A 365 1.58 5.83 -26.88
CA ASN A 365 2.34 4.73 -26.29
C ASN A 365 1.89 4.37 -24.88
N TYR A 366 0.95 5.14 -24.31
CA TYR A 366 0.45 4.87 -22.97
C TYR A 366 -0.39 3.60 -22.92
N ARG A 367 -0.04 2.71 -21.99
CA ARG A 367 -0.77 1.45 -21.77
C ARG A 367 -1.26 1.39 -20.32
N LEU A 368 -2.57 1.24 -20.17
CA LEU A 368 -3.17 0.96 -18.87
C LEU A 368 -2.67 -0.39 -18.36
N ARG A 369 -2.15 -0.42 -17.12
CA ARG A 369 -1.78 -1.66 -16.45
C ARG A 369 -2.99 -2.24 -15.73
N PRO A 370 -3.01 -3.53 -15.38
CA PRO A 370 -4.04 -4.11 -14.50
C PRO A 370 -4.26 -3.29 -13.21
N ALA A 371 -3.19 -2.71 -12.66
CA ALA A 371 -3.24 -1.83 -11.51
C ALA A 371 -4.15 -0.59 -11.68
N PHE A 372 -4.30 -0.06 -12.90
CA PHE A 372 -5.23 1.02 -13.19
C PHE A 372 -6.69 0.59 -12.96
N HIS A 373 -7.06 -0.57 -13.47
CA HIS A 373 -8.41 -1.12 -13.32
C HIS A 373 -8.71 -1.51 -11.87
N ALA A 374 -7.73 -2.12 -11.19
CA ALA A 374 -7.81 -2.44 -9.77
C ALA A 374 -8.01 -1.20 -8.90
N TYR A 375 -7.26 -0.13 -9.17
CA TYR A 375 -7.41 1.15 -8.47
C TYR A 375 -8.80 1.74 -8.71
N LYS A 376 -9.23 1.83 -9.98
CA LYS A 376 -10.54 2.34 -10.38
C LYS A 376 -11.70 1.63 -9.68
N ASN A 377 -11.68 0.29 -9.70
CA ASN A 377 -12.75 -0.50 -9.10
C ASN A 377 -12.78 -0.34 -7.58
N ALA A 378 -11.61 -0.38 -6.92
CA ALA A 378 -11.53 -0.20 -5.48
C ALA A 378 -12.11 1.16 -5.04
N ILE A 379 -11.71 2.26 -5.70
CA ILE A 379 -12.23 3.59 -5.33
C ILE A 379 -13.72 3.74 -5.65
N SER A 380 -14.24 3.12 -6.72
CA SER A 380 -15.67 3.21 -7.02
C SER A 380 -16.57 2.52 -5.99
N PHE A 381 -16.08 1.46 -5.35
CA PHE A 381 -16.80 0.81 -4.24
C PHE A 381 -16.63 1.59 -2.93
N LEU A 382 -15.44 2.10 -2.66
CA LEU A 382 -15.08 2.61 -1.33
C LEU A 382 -15.43 4.09 -1.11
N SER A 383 -15.37 4.93 -2.13
CA SER A 383 -15.68 6.38 -2.00
C SER A 383 -17.11 6.59 -1.51
N GLY A 384 -17.28 7.37 -0.44
CA GLY A 384 -18.59 7.66 0.14
C GLY A 384 -19.27 6.45 0.81
N SER A 385 -18.58 5.32 0.96
CA SER A 385 -19.12 4.14 1.65
C SER A 385 -18.90 4.23 3.14
N LYS A 386 -19.78 3.56 3.89
CA LYS A 386 -19.62 3.35 5.32
C LYS A 386 -19.00 1.98 5.55
N TYR A 387 -17.90 1.95 6.28
CA TYR A 387 -17.25 0.72 6.71
C TYR A 387 -17.89 0.23 8.01
N GLU A 388 -18.37 -1.02 8.02
CA GLU A 388 -19.09 -1.67 9.13
C GLU A 388 -18.20 -2.64 9.95
N GLY A 389 -16.91 -2.73 9.60
CA GLY A 389 -15.95 -3.56 10.31
C GLY A 389 -15.52 -4.83 9.57
N SER A 390 -14.67 -5.63 10.23
CA SER A 390 -14.12 -6.87 9.68
C SER A 390 -14.84 -8.09 10.23
N ALA A 391 -15.06 -9.11 9.39
CA ALA A 391 -15.63 -10.39 9.82
C ALA A 391 -14.59 -11.51 10.01
N GLY A 392 -13.33 -11.29 9.61
CA GLY A 392 -12.27 -12.30 9.65
C GLY A 392 -11.53 -12.33 10.99
N ARG A 393 -11.21 -13.52 11.49
CA ARG A 393 -10.27 -13.73 12.61
C ARG A 393 -8.96 -14.38 12.21
N ASP A 394 -8.87 -14.87 10.96
CA ASP A 394 -7.65 -15.48 10.42
C ASP A 394 -6.70 -14.38 9.92
N PRO A 395 -5.45 -14.33 10.40
CA PRO A 395 -4.47 -13.32 9.97
C PRO A 395 -4.05 -13.43 8.49
N ASN A 396 -4.54 -14.42 7.75
CA ASN A 396 -4.28 -14.61 6.33
C ASN A 396 -5.53 -14.38 5.45
N LEU A 397 -6.66 -13.95 6.02
CA LEU A 397 -7.90 -13.69 5.32
C LEU A 397 -8.47 -12.35 5.78
N GLU A 398 -8.56 -11.43 4.84
CA GLU A 398 -9.20 -10.14 5.03
C GLU A 398 -10.63 -10.23 4.49
N LEU A 399 -11.58 -9.80 5.31
CA LEU A 399 -13.00 -9.74 5.00
C LEU A 399 -13.56 -8.47 5.64
N HIS A 400 -13.89 -7.49 4.81
CA HIS A 400 -14.32 -6.16 5.22
C HIS A 400 -15.72 -5.88 4.72
N LYS A 401 -16.58 -5.37 5.60
CA LYS A 401 -17.99 -5.12 5.32
C LYS A 401 -18.27 -3.64 5.13
N PHE A 402 -19.11 -3.31 4.16
CA PHE A 402 -19.44 -1.94 3.83
C PHE A 402 -20.92 -1.79 3.45
N THR A 403 -21.43 -0.58 3.64
CA THR A 403 -22.72 -0.14 3.11
C THR A 403 -22.52 1.11 2.26
N HIS A 404 -23.24 1.20 1.14
CA HIS A 404 -23.25 2.38 0.28
C HIS A 404 -24.58 2.47 -0.47
N ASN A 405 -25.25 3.61 -0.39
CA ASN A 405 -26.58 3.83 -1.00
C ASN A 405 -27.59 2.71 -0.73
N SER A 406 -27.68 2.26 0.53
CA SER A 406 -28.53 1.14 0.98
C SER A 406 -28.19 -0.25 0.41
N LYS A 407 -27.07 -0.39 -0.30
CA LYS A 407 -26.53 -1.68 -0.73
C LYS A 407 -25.42 -2.14 0.20
N PHE A 408 -25.28 -3.45 0.33
CA PHE A 408 -24.23 -4.09 1.10
C PHE A 408 -23.17 -4.60 0.16
N PHE A 409 -21.90 -4.37 0.50
CA PHE A 409 -20.82 -5.04 -0.20
C PHE A 409 -19.68 -5.40 0.73
N HIS A 410 -19.01 -6.50 0.41
CA HIS A 410 -17.81 -6.94 1.11
C HIS A 410 -16.64 -6.95 0.14
N VAL A 411 -15.44 -6.70 0.68
CA VAL A 411 -14.17 -6.89 -0.03
C VAL A 411 -13.39 -7.99 0.68
N VAL A 412 -13.02 -9.03 -0.08
CA VAL A 412 -12.40 -10.23 0.48
C VAL A 412 -11.14 -10.63 -0.28
N TRP A 413 -10.08 -10.99 0.45
CA TRP A 413 -8.86 -11.55 -0.12
C TRP A 413 -8.06 -12.32 0.92
N THR A 414 -7.11 -13.13 0.48
CA THR A 414 -6.14 -13.80 1.32
C THR A 414 -4.73 -13.22 1.15
N ARG A 415 -3.83 -13.57 2.06
CA ARG A 415 -2.40 -13.35 1.85
C ARG A 415 -1.87 -14.15 0.67
N ASN A 416 -0.74 -13.73 0.10
CA ASN A 416 -0.19 -14.35 -1.11
C ASN A 416 -0.05 -15.88 -0.98
N GLY A 417 -0.53 -16.60 -2.00
CA GLY A 417 -0.50 -18.06 -2.04
C GLY A 417 -1.41 -18.75 -1.01
N ARG A 418 -2.25 -18.03 -0.26
CA ARG A 418 -3.27 -18.61 0.62
C ARG A 418 -4.61 -18.62 -0.09
N ARG A 419 -5.53 -19.48 0.36
CA ARG A 419 -6.90 -19.54 -0.15
C ARG A 419 -7.87 -19.78 0.99
N ALA A 420 -9.11 -19.35 0.83
CA ALA A 420 -10.24 -19.69 1.69
C ALA A 420 -11.40 -20.19 0.83
N LEU A 421 -12.25 -21.09 1.35
CA LEU A 421 -13.45 -21.50 0.62
C LEU A 421 -14.49 -20.39 0.69
N LEU A 422 -15.16 -20.12 -0.44
CA LEU A 422 -16.24 -19.16 -0.44
C LEU A 422 -17.39 -19.62 0.48
N SER A 423 -17.69 -20.92 0.48
CA SER A 423 -18.70 -21.56 1.33
C SER A 423 -18.38 -21.53 2.83
N ASP A 424 -17.10 -21.41 3.21
CA ASP A 424 -16.71 -21.19 4.62
C ASP A 424 -16.99 -19.74 5.07
N CYS A 425 -17.04 -18.81 4.10
CA CYS A 425 -17.23 -17.38 4.36
C CYS A 425 -18.70 -16.98 4.30
N TYR A 426 -19.48 -17.63 3.43
CA TYR A 426 -20.87 -17.30 3.16
C TYR A 426 -21.73 -18.57 3.04
N PRO A 427 -22.94 -18.60 3.63
CA PRO A 427 -23.90 -19.65 3.37
C PRO A 427 -24.36 -19.61 1.90
N GLN A 428 -24.82 -20.74 1.39
CA GLN A 428 -25.25 -20.90 0.00
C GLN A 428 -26.28 -19.85 -0.44
N SER A 429 -27.26 -19.53 0.43
CA SER A 429 -28.27 -18.50 0.16
C SER A 429 -27.67 -17.10 -0.05
N SER A 430 -26.60 -16.76 0.69
CA SER A 430 -25.88 -15.49 0.49
C SER A 430 -25.06 -15.52 -0.79
N ILE A 431 -24.52 -16.68 -1.19
CA ILE A 431 -23.75 -16.83 -2.44
C ILE A 431 -24.67 -16.64 -3.66
N GLU A 432 -25.85 -17.28 -3.65
CA GLU A 432 -26.82 -17.21 -4.76
C GLU A 432 -27.41 -15.82 -4.94
N GLY A 433 -27.59 -15.06 -3.86
CA GLY A 433 -28.08 -13.69 -3.89
C GLY A 433 -27.02 -12.61 -4.16
N ALA A 434 -25.76 -12.99 -4.41
CA ALA A 434 -24.65 -12.06 -4.57
C ALA A 434 -24.35 -11.75 -6.04
N THR A 435 -23.86 -10.53 -6.29
CA THR A 435 -23.09 -10.23 -7.51
C THR A 435 -21.61 -10.09 -7.18
N PHE A 436 -20.77 -10.84 -7.89
CA PHE A 436 -19.32 -10.88 -7.71
C PHE A 436 -18.61 -10.06 -8.79
N TYR A 437 -17.59 -9.33 -8.37
CA TYR A 437 -16.69 -8.59 -9.24
C TYR A 437 -15.24 -8.97 -8.94
N SER A 438 -14.45 -9.12 -9.99
CA SER A 438 -13.01 -9.24 -9.86
C SER A 438 -12.40 -7.96 -9.30
N ARG A 439 -11.14 -8.05 -8.90
CA ARG A 439 -10.30 -6.91 -8.53
C ARG A 439 -10.39 -5.76 -9.52
N ASP A 440 -10.43 -6.08 -10.82
CA ASP A 440 -10.39 -5.13 -11.94
C ASP A 440 -11.78 -4.57 -12.31
N GLY A 441 -12.83 -4.94 -11.57
CA GLY A 441 -14.21 -4.49 -11.80
C GLY A 441 -14.98 -5.31 -12.83
N ILE A 442 -14.46 -6.47 -13.24
CA ILE A 442 -15.16 -7.37 -14.16
C ILE A 442 -16.19 -8.18 -13.38
N LYS A 443 -17.47 -8.08 -13.73
CA LYS A 443 -18.52 -8.94 -13.17
C LYS A 443 -18.23 -10.40 -13.50
N LEU A 444 -18.17 -11.25 -12.48
CA LEU A 444 -17.96 -12.69 -12.64
C LEU A 444 -19.28 -13.36 -13.04
N MET A 445 -19.21 -14.29 -13.98
CA MET A 445 -20.38 -15.05 -14.45
C MET A 445 -20.83 -16.10 -13.43
N GLU A 446 -19.89 -16.63 -12.64
CA GLU A 446 -20.13 -17.60 -11.60
C GLU A 446 -19.38 -17.19 -10.32
N PRO A 447 -19.88 -17.51 -9.13
CA PRO A 447 -19.15 -17.31 -7.89
C PRO A 447 -17.81 -18.07 -7.90
N PRO A 448 -16.71 -17.50 -7.37
CA PRO A 448 -15.46 -18.22 -7.27
C PRO A 448 -15.56 -19.31 -6.18
N ASP A 449 -15.06 -20.52 -6.46
CA ASP A 449 -14.98 -21.60 -5.45
C ASP A 449 -14.14 -21.18 -4.22
N THR A 450 -13.08 -20.40 -4.48
CA THR A 450 -12.11 -19.98 -3.46
C THR A 450 -11.82 -18.49 -3.54
N ILE A 451 -11.70 -17.87 -2.37
CA ILE A 451 -11.10 -16.54 -2.19
C ILE A 451 -9.58 -16.70 -2.29
N THR A 452 -8.95 -15.83 -3.07
CA THR A 452 -7.51 -15.83 -3.33
C THR A 452 -6.89 -14.51 -2.90
N GLU A 453 -5.61 -14.33 -3.20
CA GLU A 453 -4.90 -13.10 -2.91
C GLU A 453 -5.40 -11.92 -3.77
N SER A 454 -6.09 -12.16 -4.88
CA SER A 454 -6.73 -11.10 -5.66
C SER A 454 -8.06 -10.68 -5.03
N PRO A 455 -8.23 -9.40 -4.65
CA PRO A 455 -9.47 -8.92 -4.04
C PRO A 455 -10.70 -9.24 -4.88
N THR A 456 -11.71 -9.79 -4.23
CA THR A 456 -13.04 -10.01 -4.80
C THR A 456 -14.03 -9.08 -4.10
N PHE A 457 -14.79 -8.33 -4.89
CA PHE A 457 -15.85 -7.46 -4.41
C PHE A 457 -17.17 -8.19 -4.56
N ILE A 458 -17.93 -8.31 -3.48
CA ILE A 458 -19.18 -9.07 -3.44
C ILE A 458 -20.27 -8.13 -2.98
N SER A 459 -21.37 -8.05 -3.72
CA SER A 459 -22.45 -7.10 -3.46
C SER A 459 -23.80 -7.79 -3.34
N TRP A 460 -24.67 -7.22 -2.51
CA TRP A 460 -26.01 -7.70 -2.23
C TRP A 460 -26.99 -6.54 -2.13
N GLU A 461 -28.25 -6.80 -2.50
CA GLU A 461 -29.36 -5.87 -2.25
C GLU A 461 -29.82 -5.90 -0.79
N ASN A 462 -29.64 -7.03 -0.09
CA ASN A 462 -29.95 -7.20 1.33
C ASN A 462 -28.71 -7.66 2.09
N GLU A 463 -28.65 -7.40 3.39
CA GLU A 463 -27.49 -7.79 4.21
C GLU A 463 -27.25 -9.30 4.13
N PRO A 464 -26.03 -9.75 3.77
CA PRO A 464 -25.74 -11.17 3.71
C PRO A 464 -25.65 -11.76 5.12
N THR A 465 -26.18 -12.97 5.28
CA THR A 465 -25.91 -13.75 6.49
C THR A 465 -24.43 -14.13 6.53
N ALA A 466 -23.75 -13.88 7.64
CA ALA A 466 -22.35 -14.22 7.82
C ALA A 466 -22.16 -15.74 7.99
N GLY A 467 -21.09 -16.29 7.40
CA GLY A 467 -20.61 -17.63 7.74
C GLY A 467 -20.07 -17.69 9.18
N ASN A 468 -20.03 -18.90 9.75
CA ASN A 468 -19.69 -19.07 11.16
C ASN A 468 -18.24 -18.69 11.51
N PHE A 469 -17.25 -19.17 10.74
CA PHE A 469 -15.83 -18.95 11.04
C PHE A 469 -14.95 -19.00 9.78
N PRO A 470 -14.90 -17.91 8.99
CA PRO A 470 -14.07 -17.85 7.78
C PRO A 470 -12.60 -18.07 8.13
N LYS A 471 -11.94 -19.00 7.42
CA LYS A 471 -10.55 -19.38 7.65
C LYS A 471 -9.87 -19.77 6.33
N THR A 472 -8.55 -19.61 6.30
CA THR A 472 -7.75 -20.10 5.18
C THR A 472 -7.56 -21.62 5.26
N LEU A 473 -7.38 -22.24 4.09
CA LEU A 473 -7.02 -23.64 3.93
C LEU A 473 -5.66 -23.87 4.61
N ARG A 474 -5.67 -24.66 5.69
CA ARG A 474 -4.47 -24.88 6.51
C ARG A 474 -3.39 -25.64 5.74
N GLU A 475 -2.14 -25.31 6.02
CA GLU A 475 -0.94 -26.04 5.53
C GLU A 475 -0.72 -26.04 4.01
N LEU A 476 -1.56 -25.35 3.23
CA LEU A 476 -1.42 -25.22 1.78
C LEU A 476 -0.87 -23.85 1.40
N ASN A 477 0.01 -23.86 0.39
CA ASN A 477 0.45 -22.67 -0.32
C ASN A 477 0.29 -22.94 -1.82
N PHE A 478 -0.42 -22.06 -2.50
CA PHE A 478 -0.69 -22.13 -3.93
C PHE A 478 0.35 -21.29 -4.67
N ALA A 479 0.82 -21.79 -5.81
CA ALA A 479 1.54 -20.95 -6.75
C ALA A 479 0.55 -19.97 -7.39
N GLY A 480 0.94 -18.71 -7.53
CA GLY A 480 0.14 -17.71 -8.25
C GLY A 480 -0.02 -18.06 -9.73
N GLY A 481 -1.06 -17.52 -10.36
CA GLY A 481 -1.37 -17.71 -11.78
C GLY A 481 -2.85 -17.98 -12.06
N SER A 482 -3.41 -17.29 -13.05
CA SER A 482 -4.82 -17.38 -13.49
C SER A 482 -5.17 -18.71 -14.16
N GLU A 483 -4.16 -19.49 -14.55
CA GLU A 483 -4.30 -20.72 -15.31
C GLU A 483 -4.88 -21.91 -14.53
N ARG A 484 -4.94 -21.82 -13.19
CA ARG A 484 -5.34 -22.94 -12.32
C ARG A 484 -6.57 -22.60 -11.51
N LYS A 485 -7.63 -23.39 -11.69
CA LYS A 485 -8.77 -23.41 -10.78
C LYS A 485 -8.65 -24.56 -9.81
N PHE A 486 -9.13 -24.30 -8.60
CA PHE A 486 -8.98 -25.19 -7.49
C PHE A 486 -10.31 -25.37 -6.78
N SER A 487 -10.62 -26.61 -6.39
CA SER A 487 -11.79 -26.92 -5.57
C SER A 487 -11.33 -27.77 -4.39
N ALA A 488 -11.87 -27.51 -3.20
CA ALA A 488 -11.54 -28.32 -2.02
C ALA A 488 -12.19 -29.70 -2.11
N ILE A 489 -11.48 -30.71 -1.59
CA ILE A 489 -12.08 -31.99 -1.23
C ILE A 489 -12.09 -32.09 0.29
N GLU A 490 -13.26 -32.45 0.82
CA GLU A 490 -13.41 -32.98 2.16
C GLU A 490 -14.09 -34.35 2.10
N SER A 491 -13.40 -35.41 2.53
CA SER A 491 -13.96 -36.76 2.64
C SER A 491 -13.31 -37.50 3.82
N LYS A 492 -14.12 -38.13 4.68
CA LYS A 492 -13.74 -39.02 5.81
C LYS A 492 -12.27 -38.93 6.27
N GLY A 493 -11.92 -37.84 6.97
CA GLY A 493 -10.60 -37.65 7.58
C GLY A 493 -9.51 -37.11 6.64
N PHE A 494 -9.88 -36.74 5.42
CA PHE A 494 -9.04 -36.06 4.45
C PHE A 494 -9.60 -34.69 4.10
N PHE A 495 -8.70 -33.73 4.03
CA PHE A 495 -8.94 -32.39 3.54
C PHE A 495 -7.81 -32.03 2.59
N GLY A 496 -8.16 -31.54 1.41
CA GLY A 496 -7.19 -31.19 0.39
C GLY A 496 -7.79 -30.30 -0.69
N VAL A 497 -7.00 -30.07 -1.73
CA VAL A 497 -7.43 -29.27 -2.88
C VAL A 497 -7.04 -29.97 -4.16
N LEU A 498 -7.98 -30.00 -5.10
CA LEU A 498 -7.78 -30.44 -6.46
C LEU A 498 -7.57 -29.25 -7.38
N THR A 499 -6.69 -29.41 -8.36
CA THR A 499 -6.76 -28.58 -9.56
C THR A 499 -7.90 -29.12 -10.41
N THR A 500 -8.99 -28.36 -10.54
CA THR A 500 -10.18 -28.73 -11.34
C THR A 500 -10.14 -28.16 -12.75
N GLU A 501 -9.26 -27.19 -13.01
CA GLU A 501 -9.00 -26.67 -14.35
C GLU A 501 -7.53 -26.25 -14.46
N LEU A 502 -6.89 -26.60 -15.57
CA LEU A 502 -5.56 -26.12 -15.94
C LEU A 502 -5.59 -25.65 -17.39
N ASN A 503 -5.25 -24.39 -17.65
CA ASN A 503 -5.23 -23.79 -19.00
C ASN A 503 -6.57 -23.95 -19.74
N GLY A 504 -7.70 -23.75 -19.05
CA GLY A 504 -9.03 -23.94 -19.64
C GLY A 504 -9.49 -25.40 -19.73
N LYS A 505 -8.62 -26.39 -19.49
CA LYS A 505 -8.98 -27.82 -19.52
C LYS A 505 -9.49 -28.25 -18.16
N LYS A 506 -10.77 -28.65 -18.09
CA LYS A 506 -11.37 -29.25 -16.88
C LYS A 506 -10.73 -30.61 -16.55
N ILE A 507 -10.49 -30.84 -15.28
CA ILE A 507 -9.94 -32.08 -14.71
C ILE A 507 -11.02 -32.67 -13.80
N GLY A 508 -11.41 -33.93 -14.03
CA GLY A 508 -12.49 -34.58 -13.29
C GLY A 508 -12.12 -34.82 -11.81
N ALA A 509 -13.00 -34.43 -10.89
CA ALA A 509 -12.74 -34.48 -9.45
C ALA A 509 -13.02 -35.86 -8.80
N ASP A 510 -13.94 -36.64 -9.36
CA ASP A 510 -14.50 -37.85 -8.74
C ASP A 510 -13.49 -38.99 -8.51
N PHE A 511 -12.36 -38.94 -9.22
CA PHE A 511 -11.33 -39.98 -9.15
C PHE A 511 -10.32 -39.79 -8.02
N PHE A 512 -10.15 -38.56 -7.51
CA PHE A 512 -9.05 -38.22 -6.60
C PHE A 512 -9.38 -38.40 -5.12
N GLU A 513 -10.43 -39.15 -4.79
CA GLU A 513 -10.74 -39.51 -3.42
C GLU A 513 -9.59 -40.38 -2.83
N PRO A 514 -8.96 -39.98 -1.72
CA PRO A 514 -7.75 -40.64 -1.23
C PRO A 514 -7.88 -42.13 -0.90
N SER A 515 -9.08 -42.56 -0.49
CA SER A 515 -9.40 -43.98 -0.27
C SER A 515 -9.26 -44.79 -1.57
N LYS A 516 -9.73 -44.22 -2.69
CA LYS A 516 -9.66 -44.84 -4.03
C LYS A 516 -8.25 -44.78 -4.64
N LEU A 517 -7.43 -43.79 -4.28
CA LEU A 517 -6.07 -43.62 -4.83
C LEU A 517 -5.13 -44.80 -4.53
N ARG A 518 -5.31 -45.50 -3.41
CA ARG A 518 -4.52 -46.70 -3.08
C ARG A 518 -5.01 -47.95 -3.80
N GLU A 519 -6.31 -48.04 -4.00
CA GLU A 519 -6.95 -49.19 -4.66
C GLU A 519 -6.75 -49.16 -6.17
N ALA A 520 -6.52 -47.98 -6.75
CA ALA A 520 -6.30 -47.75 -8.17
C ALA A 520 -4.82 -47.84 -8.61
N GLU A 521 -3.92 -48.44 -7.81
CA GLU A 521 -2.49 -48.58 -8.14
C GLU A 521 -2.29 -49.46 -9.39
N THR A 522 -1.75 -48.89 -10.47
CA THR A 522 -1.46 -49.62 -11.71
C THR A 522 0.02 -49.98 -11.84
N GLU A 523 0.92 -49.07 -11.45
CA GLU A 523 2.37 -49.32 -11.53
C GLU A 523 3.13 -48.62 -10.39
N LEU A 524 4.00 -49.35 -9.69
CA LEU A 524 4.82 -48.78 -8.63
C LEU A 524 6.13 -48.20 -9.20
N LEU A 525 6.22 -46.87 -9.26
CA LEU A 525 7.40 -46.17 -9.77
C LEU A 525 8.55 -46.09 -8.74
N ARG A 526 8.23 -45.98 -7.44
CA ARG A 526 9.24 -45.89 -6.37
C ARG A 526 8.64 -46.16 -4.99
N ASP A 527 9.34 -46.88 -4.11
CA ASP A 527 8.92 -47.04 -2.70
C ASP A 527 10.04 -46.91 -1.65
N THR A 528 10.88 -45.88 -1.76
CA THR A 528 11.97 -45.65 -0.80
C THR A 528 11.69 -44.47 0.13
N ARG A 529 11.93 -43.24 -0.33
CA ARG A 529 11.74 -42.01 0.48
C ARG A 529 10.31 -41.48 0.43
N ASN A 530 9.67 -41.65 -0.71
CA ASN A 530 8.25 -41.40 -0.95
C ASN A 530 7.76 -42.61 -1.74
N ARG A 531 6.54 -43.06 -1.46
CA ARG A 531 5.87 -44.01 -2.34
C ARG A 531 5.32 -43.24 -3.53
N ILE A 532 5.71 -43.62 -4.73
CA ILE A 532 5.26 -43.04 -5.99
C ILE A 532 4.73 -44.18 -6.83
N TRP A 533 3.51 -44.04 -7.32
CA TRP A 533 2.87 -45.00 -8.20
C TRP A 533 2.00 -44.28 -9.24
N GLU A 534 1.70 -44.98 -10.31
CA GLU A 534 0.74 -44.54 -11.32
C GLU A 534 -0.66 -45.04 -10.97
N ILE A 535 -1.64 -44.22 -11.32
CA ILE A 535 -3.05 -44.59 -11.37
C ILE A 535 -3.58 -44.19 -12.75
N LYS A 536 -4.55 -44.93 -13.27
CA LYS A 536 -5.27 -44.56 -14.50
C LYS A 536 -6.65 -44.03 -14.16
N ALA A 537 -6.90 -42.77 -14.51
CA ALA A 537 -8.19 -42.14 -14.31
C ALA A 537 -8.73 -41.67 -15.66
N SER A 538 -9.86 -42.24 -16.11
CA SER A 538 -10.37 -41.97 -17.45
C SER A 538 -9.30 -42.29 -18.53
N SER A 539 -9.05 -41.39 -19.47
CA SER A 539 -8.03 -41.51 -20.52
C SER A 539 -6.61 -41.12 -20.10
N ASP A 540 -6.44 -40.59 -18.89
CA ASP A 540 -5.18 -39.96 -18.46
C ASP A 540 -4.46 -40.81 -17.40
N THR A 541 -3.12 -40.83 -17.44
CA THR A 541 -2.26 -41.45 -16.44
C THR A 541 -1.82 -40.39 -15.43
N PHE A 542 -2.00 -40.67 -14.14
CA PHE A 542 -1.61 -39.78 -13.05
C PHE A 542 -0.54 -40.40 -12.19
N VAL A 543 0.41 -39.58 -11.73
CA VAL A 543 1.45 -40.00 -10.78
C VAL A 543 1.07 -39.55 -9.39
N VAL A 544 0.81 -40.52 -8.50
CA VAL A 544 0.55 -40.25 -7.09
C VAL A 544 1.86 -40.28 -6.32
N LYS A 545 2.08 -39.27 -5.47
CA LYS A 545 3.24 -39.20 -4.58
C LYS A 545 2.78 -39.12 -3.13
N TYR A 546 2.93 -40.22 -2.41
CA TYR A 546 2.69 -40.27 -0.98
C TYR A 546 3.98 -40.04 -0.19
N TYR A 547 3.99 -38.95 0.58
CA TYR A 547 5.13 -38.58 1.41
C TYR A 547 5.26 -39.51 2.62
N ARG A 548 6.37 -40.26 2.71
CA ARG A 548 6.70 -41.14 3.84
C ARG A 548 7.89 -40.57 4.63
N PRO A 549 7.68 -39.78 5.69
CA PRO A 549 8.79 -39.23 6.46
C PRO A 549 9.59 -40.36 7.13
N ARG A 550 10.91 -40.32 6.98
CA ARG A 550 11.83 -41.36 7.51
C ARG A 550 11.78 -41.52 9.03
N ASN A 551 11.41 -40.47 9.77
CA ASN A 551 11.17 -40.50 11.22
C ASN A 551 10.29 -39.32 11.67
N ARG A 552 9.80 -39.37 12.92
CA ARG A 552 8.97 -38.31 13.53
C ARG A 552 9.65 -36.93 13.52
N ALA A 553 10.95 -36.87 13.81
CA ALA A 553 11.70 -35.61 13.80
C ALA A 553 11.71 -34.94 12.41
N ARG A 554 11.89 -35.71 11.34
CA ARG A 554 11.89 -35.21 9.95
C ARG A 554 10.49 -34.85 9.47
N ARG A 555 9.45 -35.51 9.99
CA ARG A 555 8.05 -35.09 9.80
C ARG A 555 7.82 -33.70 10.42
N ILE A 556 8.25 -33.50 11.67
CA ILE A 556 8.13 -32.23 12.39
C ILE A 556 8.93 -31.12 11.68
N LEU A 557 10.20 -31.35 11.37
CA LEU A 557 11.03 -30.38 10.65
C LEU A 557 10.47 -29.98 9.29
N ASN A 558 9.77 -30.89 8.59
CA ASN A 558 9.17 -30.59 7.31
C ASN A 558 7.80 -29.91 7.41
N MET A 559 7.05 -30.06 8.50
CA MET A 559 5.84 -29.24 8.76
C MET A 559 6.19 -27.75 8.90
N PHE A 560 7.39 -27.44 9.39
CA PHE A 560 7.89 -26.06 9.49
C PHE A 560 8.67 -25.60 8.26
N ARG A 561 9.03 -26.51 7.34
CA ARG A 561 9.57 -26.12 6.03
C ARG A 561 8.42 -25.60 5.19
N HIS A 562 8.48 -24.31 4.88
CA HIS A 562 7.69 -23.77 3.79
C HIS A 562 8.01 -24.63 2.57
N GLY A 563 6.98 -25.07 1.85
CA GLY A 563 7.18 -25.75 0.58
C GLY A 563 8.12 -24.92 -0.28
N LYS A 564 8.79 -25.55 -1.24
CA LYS A 564 9.29 -24.79 -2.38
C LYS A 564 8.09 -24.62 -3.32
N PRO A 565 7.20 -23.62 -3.20
CA PRO A 565 6.63 -23.15 -4.44
C PRO A 565 7.87 -22.74 -5.24
N ARG A 566 8.00 -23.26 -6.46
CA ARG A 566 8.97 -22.64 -7.37
C ARG A 566 8.61 -21.15 -7.37
N ARG A 567 9.65 -20.38 -7.03
CA ARG A 567 9.68 -18.92 -7.08
C ARG A 567 9.13 -18.45 -8.40
#